data_AF-A0A426ZIU0-F1
#
_entry.id   AF-A0A426ZIU0-F1
#
_cell.length_a   1.000
_cell.length_b   1.000
_cell.length_c   1.000
_cell.angle_alpha   90.00
_cell.angle_beta   90.00
_cell.angle_gamma   90.00
#
_symmetry.space_group_name_H-M   'P 1'
#
loop_
_entity.id
_entity.type
_entity.pdbx_description
1 polymer ?
#
loop_
_entity_poly.entity_id
_entity_poly.type
_entity_poly.pdbx_seq_one_letter_code
_entity_poly.pdbx_strand_id
1 'polypeptide(L)'
;MATSAALFIPSSPASFSRAASISRSRLLSPPFLLPMARPLRFRRVSSSLAPSAPSPVLDNSPSPSKTGNWQWNFDGNSVNVYYEEHEGKIAANDKHILMIPTISDVSTVEEWRTVAKDIVEREGDVRCRATIVDWPGLGFSDRPSLEYNADVMENFLVQFINASDGPLANSGEILVWADKSDHFPHVAIVSISHNRKNKLLNKIRKCSSPDSRMGWMMYNVLVSNEKSIESQYRSHVYADPENVTPSIVESRYNLTKQKGARYVPAAFLTGQLDPVMSREEFLQLFGELDGKMPILVVSTAGAPKRSKAEMDALKGAKGVTKFVEVPGALLPQEEYPLTVAEELYKFLQEHCGSKS
;
A
#
# COMPACT_ATOMS: atom_id res chain seq x y z
N MET A 1 -14.33 36.11 -20.10
CA MET A 1 -14.24 35.56 -21.46
C MET A 1 -13.28 34.40 -21.42
N ALA A 2 -13.72 33.28 -21.99
CA ALA A 2 -13.10 31.96 -21.93
C ALA A 2 -11.94 31.81 -22.91
N THR A 3 -11.10 30.80 -22.69
CA THR A 3 -10.70 29.83 -23.73
C THR A 3 -10.15 28.56 -23.08
N SER A 4 -10.98 27.51 -23.06
CA SER A 4 -10.57 26.11 -22.91
C SER A 4 -10.16 25.56 -24.27
N ALA A 5 -9.17 24.67 -24.30
CA ALA A 5 -8.86 23.84 -25.45
C ALA A 5 -9.22 22.37 -25.13
N ALA A 6 -10.13 21.79 -25.91
CA ALA A 6 -10.50 20.39 -25.88
C ALA A 6 -9.95 19.70 -27.14
N LEU A 7 -9.34 18.53 -26.97
CA LEU A 7 -8.89 17.67 -28.07
C LEU A 7 -9.86 16.49 -28.18
N PHE A 8 -10.54 16.42 -29.32
CA PHE A 8 -11.36 15.28 -29.74
C PHE A 8 -10.50 14.28 -30.53
N ILE A 9 -10.63 12.99 -30.22
CA ILE A 9 -10.08 11.89 -31.04
C ILE A 9 -11.28 11.18 -31.70
N PRO A 10 -11.30 11.05 -33.05
CA PRO A 10 -12.38 10.34 -33.73
C PRO A 10 -12.16 8.82 -33.69
N SER A 11 -13.23 8.10 -33.39
CA SER A 11 -13.35 6.65 -33.53
C SER A 11 -13.74 6.27 -34.97
N SER A 12 -13.00 5.36 -35.59
CA SER A 12 -13.50 4.58 -36.74
C SER A 12 -12.86 3.18 -36.76
N PRO A 13 -13.62 2.12 -37.08
CA PRO A 13 -13.15 0.74 -37.06
C PRO A 13 -12.61 0.33 -38.43
N ALA A 14 -11.48 -0.36 -38.47
CA ALA A 14 -11.02 -1.07 -39.66
C ALA A 14 -10.97 -2.58 -39.38
N SER A 15 -11.94 -3.29 -39.96
CA SER A 15 -11.92 -4.72 -40.23
C SER A 15 -10.91 -5.01 -41.34
N PHE A 16 -10.08 -6.06 -41.22
CA PHE A 16 -9.67 -6.88 -42.37
C PHE A 16 -9.19 -8.27 -41.94
N SER A 17 -9.57 -9.24 -42.78
CA SER A 17 -9.48 -10.69 -42.62
C SER A 17 -8.16 -11.32 -43.09
N ARG A 18 -7.96 -12.59 -42.68
CA ARG A 18 -6.93 -13.58 -43.10
C ARG A 18 -6.79 -13.77 -44.62
N ALA A 19 -5.55 -14.03 -45.06
CA ALA A 19 -5.07 -15.12 -45.97
C ALA A 19 -3.59 -14.85 -46.31
N ALA A 20 -2.61 -15.72 -46.04
CA ALA A 20 -2.23 -16.98 -46.68
C ALA A 20 -0.92 -16.83 -47.51
N SER A 21 -0.12 -17.89 -47.46
CA SER A 21 1.27 -18.07 -47.90
C SER A 21 1.55 -17.86 -49.39
N ILE A 22 2.83 -17.60 -49.74
CA ILE A 22 3.57 -18.26 -50.85
C ILE A 22 5.08 -18.26 -50.51
N SER A 23 5.74 -19.32 -50.97
CA SER A 23 7.13 -19.74 -50.73
C SER A 23 7.94 -19.75 -52.03
N ARG A 24 9.29 -19.69 -51.89
CA ARG A 24 10.40 -20.23 -52.72
C ARG A 24 11.43 -19.16 -53.16
N SER A 25 12.68 -19.14 -52.64
CA SER A 25 13.89 -19.97 -52.94
C SER A 25 14.61 -19.50 -54.23
N ARG A 26 15.93 -19.27 -54.41
CA ARG A 26 17.19 -19.97 -53.98
C ARG A 26 18.45 -19.18 -54.44
N LEU A 27 19.55 -19.33 -53.66
CA LEU A 27 21.00 -19.56 -54.00
C LEU A 27 21.77 -18.51 -54.84
N LEU A 28 23.05 -18.14 -54.59
CA LEU A 28 24.29 -18.94 -54.45
C LEU A 28 25.41 -18.19 -53.66
N SER A 29 26.39 -18.96 -53.12
CA SER A 29 27.51 -18.59 -52.20
C SER A 29 28.88 -18.38 -52.93
N PRO A 30 30.08 -18.46 -52.27
CA PRO A 30 30.95 -17.43 -51.64
C PRO A 30 32.34 -17.32 -52.39
N PRO A 31 33.55 -16.88 -51.88
CA PRO A 31 34.26 -17.24 -50.62
C PRO A 31 35.13 -16.15 -49.91
N PHE A 32 35.60 -16.43 -48.69
CA PHE A 32 36.99 -16.31 -48.15
C PHE A 32 37.05 -16.02 -46.63
N LEU A 33 37.97 -16.72 -45.94
CA LEU A 33 38.11 -16.91 -44.49
C LEU A 33 39.21 -16.01 -43.86
N LEU A 34 38.84 -15.32 -42.76
CA LEU A 34 39.47 -15.20 -41.40
C LEU A 34 40.96 -14.77 -41.22
N PRO A 35 41.33 -14.02 -40.13
CA PRO A 35 41.37 -14.57 -38.77
C PRO A 35 40.88 -13.70 -37.60
N MET A 36 40.68 -14.41 -36.48
CA MET A 36 40.11 -14.01 -35.18
C MET A 36 40.87 -12.92 -34.43
N ALA A 37 40.13 -12.09 -33.69
CA ALA A 37 40.64 -11.32 -32.55
C ALA A 37 40.00 -11.83 -31.24
N ARG A 38 40.84 -12.08 -30.22
CA ARG A 38 40.45 -12.51 -28.87
C ARG A 38 39.77 -11.38 -28.09
N PRO A 39 38.76 -11.66 -27.23
CA PRO A 39 38.25 -10.66 -26.30
C PRO A 39 39.21 -10.46 -25.11
N LEU A 40 39.52 -9.20 -24.81
CA LEU A 40 40.30 -8.77 -23.65
C LEU A 40 39.52 -9.04 -22.35
N ARG A 41 40.12 -9.78 -21.42
CA ARG A 41 39.64 -9.95 -20.03
C ARG A 41 40.22 -8.84 -19.16
N PHE A 42 39.39 -7.96 -18.63
CA PHE A 42 39.78 -7.06 -17.55
C PHE A 42 39.60 -7.76 -16.20
N ARG A 43 40.71 -8.04 -15.51
CA ARG A 43 40.75 -8.49 -14.12
C ARG A 43 40.98 -7.25 -13.25
N ARG A 44 39.94 -6.76 -12.57
CA ARG A 44 40.11 -5.71 -11.54
C ARG A 44 40.73 -6.37 -10.30
N VAL A 45 41.97 -6.01 -10.01
CA VAL A 45 42.68 -6.35 -8.77
C VAL A 45 42.35 -5.24 -7.76
N SER A 46 41.71 -5.60 -6.64
CA SER A 46 41.50 -4.67 -5.53
C SER A 46 42.82 -4.47 -4.79
N SER A 47 43.37 -3.26 -4.84
CA SER A 47 44.34 -2.78 -3.86
C SER A 47 43.59 -2.00 -2.79
N SER A 48 43.63 -2.50 -1.56
CA SER A 48 43.07 -1.90 -0.36
C SER A 48 43.76 -0.58 -0.02
N LEU A 49 42.98 0.49 0.05
CA LEU A 49 43.27 1.67 0.87
C LEU A 49 41.93 2.07 1.50
N ALA A 50 41.84 1.92 2.81
CA ALA A 50 40.64 2.15 3.60
C ALA A 50 40.26 3.65 3.58
N PRO A 51 39.02 4.01 3.23
CA PRO A 51 38.47 5.31 3.58
C PRO A 51 37.89 5.24 4.99
N SER A 52 38.27 6.25 5.78
CA SER A 52 37.77 6.59 7.11
C SER A 52 36.26 6.36 7.28
N ALA A 53 35.90 5.76 8.42
CA ALA A 53 34.53 5.49 8.83
C ALA A 53 33.62 6.72 8.66
N PRO A 54 32.42 6.57 8.06
CA PRO A 54 31.41 7.61 8.14
C PRO A 54 30.92 7.71 9.58
N SER A 55 30.93 8.93 10.11
CA SER A 55 30.28 9.28 11.38
C SER A 55 28.79 8.87 11.31
N PRO A 56 28.18 8.40 12.41
CA PRO A 56 26.78 8.07 12.41
C PRO A 56 25.98 9.37 12.26
N VAL A 57 25.40 9.58 11.08
CA VAL A 57 24.21 10.42 10.99
C VAL A 57 23.16 9.66 11.78
N LEU A 58 22.70 10.25 12.89
CA LEU A 58 21.60 9.71 13.68
C LEU A 58 20.37 9.68 12.76
N ASP A 59 20.06 8.51 12.19
CA ASP A 59 18.75 8.25 11.60
C ASP A 59 17.76 8.22 12.77
N ASN A 60 17.09 9.34 13.03
CA ASN A 60 16.07 9.47 14.07
C ASN A 60 14.72 8.85 13.65
N SER A 61 14.72 7.97 12.64
CA SER A 61 13.51 7.28 12.23
C SER A 61 13.12 6.24 13.29
N PRO A 62 11.86 6.22 13.75
CA PRO A 62 11.43 5.27 14.78
C PRO A 62 11.63 3.83 14.31
N SER A 63 12.52 3.10 14.98
CA SER A 63 12.84 1.71 14.65
C SER A 63 11.87 0.73 15.31
N PRO A 64 11.43 -0.33 14.61
CA PRO A 64 10.58 -1.36 15.19
C PRO A 64 11.30 -2.20 16.25
N SER A 65 10.55 -2.80 17.17
CA SER A 65 11.09 -3.71 18.18
C SER A 65 11.59 -5.01 17.55
N LYS A 66 10.89 -5.48 16.51
CA LYS A 66 11.26 -6.66 15.72
C LYS A 66 10.78 -6.51 14.29
N THR A 67 11.55 -7.05 13.36
CA THR A 67 11.16 -7.16 11.95
C THR A 67 11.09 -8.63 11.56
N GLY A 68 10.17 -9.00 10.68
CA GLY A 68 10.03 -10.37 10.23
C GLY A 68 9.51 -10.49 8.81
N ASN A 69 9.53 -11.72 8.31
CA ASN A 69 8.86 -12.09 7.07
C ASN A 69 7.94 -13.27 7.37
N TRP A 70 6.70 -13.20 6.88
CA TRP A 70 5.76 -14.31 6.89
C TRP A 70 5.60 -14.84 5.45
N GLN A 71 5.68 -16.15 5.28
CA GLN A 71 5.61 -16.76 3.96
C GLN A 71 4.14 -17.02 3.59
N TRP A 72 3.62 -16.18 2.69
CA TRP A 72 2.28 -16.35 2.15
C TRP A 72 2.32 -17.21 0.87
N ASN A 73 1.59 -18.31 0.85
CA ASN A 73 1.47 -19.16 -0.33
C ASN A 73 0.15 -18.91 -1.05
N PHE A 74 0.21 -18.38 -2.27
CA PHE A 74 -0.96 -18.02 -3.06
C PHE A 74 -0.75 -18.34 -4.54
N ASP A 75 -1.70 -19.05 -5.13
CA ASP A 75 -1.71 -19.42 -6.56
C ASP A 75 -0.37 -20.01 -7.06
N GLY A 76 0.19 -20.94 -6.28
CA GLY A 76 1.48 -21.59 -6.59
C GLY A 76 2.72 -20.70 -6.40
N ASN A 77 2.54 -19.44 -5.98
CA ASN A 77 3.62 -18.53 -5.61
C ASN A 77 3.85 -18.57 -4.11
N SER A 78 5.11 -18.47 -3.71
CA SER A 78 5.52 -18.26 -2.33
C SER A 78 6.03 -16.82 -2.20
N VAL A 79 5.35 -16.03 -1.38
CA VAL A 79 5.55 -14.58 -1.25
C VAL A 79 6.04 -14.29 0.16
N ASN A 80 7.26 -13.75 0.29
CA ASN A 80 7.71 -13.25 1.58
C ASN A 80 7.05 -11.90 1.86
N VAL A 81 6.22 -11.88 2.90
CA VAL A 81 5.47 -10.70 3.33
C VAL A 81 6.21 -10.08 4.52
N TYR A 82 6.69 -8.87 4.34
CA TYR A 82 7.42 -8.14 5.37
C TYR A 82 6.47 -7.55 6.41
N TYR A 83 6.87 -7.60 7.68
CA TYR A 83 6.16 -6.96 8.78
C TYR A 83 7.11 -6.45 9.86
N GLU A 84 6.62 -5.48 10.62
CA GLU A 84 7.28 -4.87 11.78
C GLU A 84 6.41 -5.01 13.01
N GLU A 85 6.99 -5.45 14.12
CA GLU A 85 6.33 -5.53 15.44
C GLU A 85 6.88 -4.40 16.33
N HIS A 86 5.96 -3.66 16.95
CA HIS A 86 6.23 -2.61 17.92
C HIS A 86 5.61 -3.03 19.25
N GLU A 87 6.46 -3.17 20.27
CA GLU A 87 6.07 -3.62 21.60
C GLU A 87 6.48 -2.58 22.65
N GLY A 88 5.54 -2.25 23.55
CA GLY A 88 5.83 -1.52 24.79
C GLY A 88 6.37 -2.45 25.89
N LYS A 89 6.32 -2.01 27.16
CA LYS A 89 6.72 -2.86 28.29
C LYS A 89 5.73 -4.04 28.46
N ILE A 90 6.23 -5.25 28.22
CA ILE A 90 5.49 -6.54 28.14
C ILE A 90 4.49 -6.75 29.28
N ALA A 91 3.22 -7.03 28.96
CA ALA A 91 2.24 -7.61 29.88
C ALA A 91 1.31 -8.63 29.19
N ALA A 92 0.70 -9.52 29.97
CA ALA A 92 -0.04 -10.69 29.49
C ALA A 92 -1.44 -10.41 28.88
N ASN A 93 -1.81 -9.14 28.64
CA ASN A 93 -3.17 -8.78 28.20
C ASN A 93 -3.21 -7.60 27.20
N ASP A 94 -2.14 -7.40 26.43
CA ASP A 94 -2.02 -6.28 25.49
C ASP A 94 -2.93 -6.46 24.27
N LYS A 95 -3.64 -5.40 23.88
CA LYS A 95 -4.43 -5.37 22.64
C LYS A 95 -3.47 -5.39 21.45
N HIS A 96 -3.78 -6.17 20.41
CA HIS A 96 -2.95 -6.19 19.20
C HIS A 96 -3.59 -5.30 18.12
N ILE A 97 -2.86 -4.29 17.68
CA ILE A 97 -3.25 -3.43 16.56
C ILE A 97 -2.51 -3.93 15.31
N LEU A 98 -3.25 -4.25 14.26
CA LEU A 98 -2.72 -4.44 12.91
C LEU A 98 -2.86 -3.13 12.14
N MET A 99 -1.72 -2.53 11.80
CA MET A 99 -1.64 -1.33 10.97
C MET A 99 -1.27 -1.74 9.55
N ILE A 100 -2.06 -1.29 8.58
CA ILE A 100 -1.86 -1.62 7.17
C ILE A 100 -1.61 -0.30 6.45
N PRO A 101 -0.46 -0.14 5.77
CA PRO A 101 -0.20 1.00 4.91
C PRO A 101 -1.30 1.17 3.88
N THR A 102 -1.41 2.39 3.36
CA THR A 102 -2.32 2.70 2.27
C THR A 102 -2.05 1.75 1.10
N ILE A 103 -3.02 1.42 0.26
CA ILE A 103 -2.69 0.81 -1.04
C ILE A 103 -2.45 1.93 -2.07
N SER A 104 -1.19 2.11 -2.48
CA SER A 104 -0.74 3.12 -3.44
C SER A 104 0.47 2.61 -4.23
N ASP A 105 1.12 3.49 -4.99
CA ASP A 105 2.27 3.20 -5.83
C ASP A 105 3.58 2.94 -5.06
N VAL A 106 3.76 3.59 -3.91
CA VAL A 106 4.99 3.55 -3.10
C VAL A 106 4.72 3.26 -1.62
N SER A 107 3.62 2.57 -1.31
CA SER A 107 3.25 2.29 0.07
C SER A 107 4.19 1.36 0.79
N THR A 108 4.33 1.57 2.10
CA THR A 108 5.17 0.74 2.97
C THR A 108 4.87 0.95 4.45
N VAL A 109 5.31 0.02 5.31
CA VAL A 109 5.25 0.10 6.79
C VAL A 109 5.73 1.42 7.37
N GLU A 110 6.60 2.14 6.65
CA GLU A 110 7.14 3.43 7.09
C GLU A 110 6.06 4.50 7.35
N GLU A 111 4.91 4.42 6.63
CA GLU A 111 3.75 5.30 6.81
C GLU A 111 3.23 5.32 8.26
N TRP A 112 3.58 4.29 9.04
CA TRP A 112 2.95 3.99 10.31
C TRP A 112 3.88 3.88 11.51
N ARG A 113 5.20 3.82 11.29
CA ARG A 113 6.18 3.59 12.37
C ARG A 113 6.04 4.59 13.52
N THR A 114 5.83 5.87 13.20
CA THR A 114 5.68 6.92 14.23
C THR A 114 4.40 6.77 15.03
N VAL A 115 3.28 6.45 14.37
CA VAL A 115 1.99 6.21 15.05
C VAL A 115 2.06 4.96 15.93
N ALA A 116 2.62 3.87 15.41
CA ALA A 116 2.81 2.63 16.14
C ALA A 116 3.65 2.87 17.40
N LYS A 117 4.80 3.55 17.25
CA LYS A 117 5.68 3.88 18.38
C LYS A 117 4.96 4.73 19.44
N ASP A 118 4.28 5.80 19.03
CA ASP A 118 3.57 6.67 19.97
C ASP A 118 2.49 5.89 20.75
N ILE A 119 1.68 5.07 20.07
CA ILE A 119 0.62 4.30 20.71
C ILE A 119 1.16 3.27 21.71
N VAL A 120 2.23 2.54 21.38
CA VAL A 120 2.77 1.49 22.27
C VAL A 120 3.57 2.04 23.45
N GLU A 121 4.07 3.28 23.35
CA GLU A 121 4.80 3.97 24.42
C GLU A 121 3.88 4.73 25.39
N ARG A 122 2.61 4.98 25.02
CA ARG A 122 1.64 5.66 25.88
C ARG A 122 1.34 4.86 27.15
N GLU A 123 1.37 5.56 28.28
CA GLU A 123 0.92 5.02 29.57
C GLU A 123 -0.60 5.24 29.72
N GLY A 124 -1.34 4.20 30.11
CA GLY A 124 -2.77 4.29 30.37
C GLY A 124 -3.44 2.93 30.58
N ASP A 125 -4.77 2.94 30.68
CA ASP A 125 -5.58 1.73 30.92
C ASP A 125 -5.59 0.76 29.74
N VAL A 126 -5.33 1.26 28.53
CA VAL A 126 -5.20 0.43 27.33
C VAL A 126 -3.72 0.29 26.99
N ARG A 127 -3.22 -0.95 27.10
CA ARG A 127 -1.89 -1.34 26.61
C ARG A 127 -2.01 -1.99 25.26
N CYS A 128 -1.14 -1.61 24.35
CA CYS A 128 -1.16 -2.04 22.97
C CYS A 128 0.21 -2.59 22.56
N ARG A 129 0.17 -3.60 21.69
CA ARG A 129 1.24 -3.94 20.76
C ARG A 129 0.75 -3.68 19.34
N ALA A 130 1.64 -3.35 18.43
CA ALA A 130 1.28 -3.10 17.04
C ALA A 130 2.11 -3.97 16.08
N THR A 131 1.45 -4.53 15.06
CA THR A 131 2.09 -5.10 13.88
C THR A 131 1.77 -4.21 12.71
N ILE A 132 2.79 -3.75 11.98
CA ILE A 132 2.64 -3.10 10.68
C ILE A 132 3.02 -4.11 9.60
N VAL A 133 2.20 -4.27 8.56
CA VAL A 133 2.47 -5.27 7.50
C VAL A 133 2.47 -4.62 6.12
N ASP A 134 3.47 -4.93 5.30
CA ASP A 134 3.47 -4.55 3.90
C ASP A 134 2.57 -5.45 3.07
N TRP A 135 1.79 -4.86 2.16
CA TRP A 135 1.02 -5.64 1.18
C TRP A 135 1.93 -6.51 0.31
N PRO A 136 1.49 -7.72 -0.10
CA PRO A 136 2.17 -8.46 -1.16
C PRO A 136 2.23 -7.59 -2.42
N GLY A 137 3.43 -7.43 -3.00
CA GLY A 137 3.65 -6.55 -4.14
C GLY A 137 4.04 -5.10 -3.83
N LEU A 138 4.09 -4.67 -2.56
CA LEU A 138 4.48 -3.33 -2.13
C LEU A 138 5.56 -3.35 -1.03
N GLY A 139 6.07 -2.18 -0.64
CA GLY A 139 7.02 -2.01 0.47
C GLY A 139 8.27 -2.89 0.41
N PHE A 140 8.56 -3.61 1.48
CA PHE A 140 9.65 -4.56 1.58
C PHE A 140 9.21 -6.01 1.30
N SER A 141 7.93 -6.23 1.01
CA SER A 141 7.40 -7.54 0.59
C SER A 141 7.81 -7.91 -0.84
N ASP A 142 7.83 -9.21 -1.11
CA ASP A 142 8.05 -9.76 -2.44
C ASP A 142 7.01 -9.24 -3.44
N ARG A 143 7.43 -9.07 -4.70
CA ARG A 143 6.59 -8.54 -5.79
C ARG A 143 6.44 -9.50 -6.96
N PRO A 144 5.85 -10.69 -6.74
CA PRO A 144 5.59 -11.65 -7.79
C PRO A 144 4.64 -11.08 -8.85
N SER A 145 4.69 -11.66 -10.04
CA SER A 145 3.76 -11.35 -11.13
C SER A 145 2.42 -12.03 -10.86
N LEU A 146 1.56 -11.39 -10.08
CA LEU A 146 0.20 -11.83 -9.80
C LEU A 146 -0.83 -10.94 -10.51
N GLU A 147 -2.03 -11.47 -10.72
CA GLU A 147 -3.20 -10.68 -11.10
C GLU A 147 -3.78 -9.97 -9.86
N TYR A 148 -3.09 -8.95 -9.37
CA TYR A 148 -3.51 -8.19 -8.20
C TYR A 148 -4.89 -7.55 -8.43
N ASN A 149 -5.82 -7.84 -7.54
CA ASN A 149 -7.16 -7.27 -7.48
C ASN A 149 -7.65 -7.26 -6.02
N ALA A 150 -8.82 -6.68 -5.76
CA ALA A 150 -9.40 -6.62 -4.41
C ALA A 150 -9.51 -8.00 -3.74
N ASP A 151 -9.96 -9.03 -4.45
CA ASP A 151 -10.13 -10.39 -3.89
C ASP A 151 -8.79 -10.99 -3.45
N VAL A 152 -7.71 -10.76 -4.22
CA VAL A 152 -6.36 -11.24 -3.88
C VAL A 152 -5.85 -10.56 -2.62
N MET A 153 -6.03 -9.23 -2.51
CA MET A 153 -5.60 -8.45 -1.35
C MET A 153 -6.42 -8.80 -0.09
N GLU A 154 -7.73 -9.00 -0.23
CA GLU A 154 -8.60 -9.46 0.85
C GLU A 154 -8.23 -10.88 1.31
N ASN A 155 -7.99 -11.79 0.37
CA ASN A 155 -7.58 -13.15 0.67
C ASN A 155 -6.26 -13.18 1.46
N PHE A 156 -5.29 -12.35 1.06
CA PHE A 156 -4.06 -12.14 1.81
C PHE A 156 -4.34 -11.73 3.25
N LEU A 157 -5.14 -10.68 3.48
CA LEU A 157 -5.44 -10.21 4.83
C LEU A 157 -6.13 -11.27 5.69
N VAL A 158 -7.11 -11.97 5.13
CA VAL A 158 -7.79 -13.07 5.82
C VAL A 158 -6.80 -14.14 6.24
N GLN A 159 -5.89 -14.55 5.34
CA GLN A 159 -4.88 -15.56 5.68
C GLN A 159 -3.87 -15.05 6.69
N PHE A 160 -3.37 -13.81 6.54
CA PHE A 160 -2.41 -13.20 7.44
C PHE A 160 -2.95 -13.10 8.87
N ILE A 161 -4.20 -12.66 9.02
CA ILE A 161 -4.88 -12.53 10.33
C ILE A 161 -5.12 -13.89 11.00
N ASN A 162 -5.43 -14.93 10.22
CA ASN A 162 -5.80 -16.25 10.75
C ASN A 162 -4.63 -17.24 10.77
N ALA A 163 -3.43 -16.85 10.33
CA ALA A 163 -2.26 -17.70 10.29
C ALA A 163 -1.81 -18.08 11.70
N SER A 164 -1.72 -19.39 11.98
CA SER A 164 -1.24 -19.90 13.27
C SER A 164 0.26 -19.70 13.48
N ASP A 165 1.00 -19.45 12.41
CA ASP A 165 2.42 -19.17 12.37
C ASP A 165 2.73 -17.69 12.04
N GLY A 166 1.69 -16.86 11.92
CA GLY A 166 1.82 -15.43 11.65
C GLY A 166 2.09 -14.60 12.91
N PRO A 167 2.48 -13.32 12.77
CA PRO A 167 2.75 -12.42 13.90
C PRO A 167 1.51 -12.17 14.77
N LEU A 168 0.31 -12.45 14.24
CA LEU A 168 -0.96 -12.25 14.93
C LEU A 168 -1.49 -13.51 15.65
N ALA A 169 -0.82 -14.68 15.55
CA ALA A 169 -1.34 -15.98 16.00
C ALA A 169 -1.80 -16.02 17.48
N ASN A 170 -1.17 -15.23 18.35
CA ASN A 170 -1.48 -15.17 19.80
C ASN A 170 -2.24 -13.90 20.19
N SER A 171 -3.10 -13.38 19.32
CA SER A 171 -3.81 -12.11 19.53
C SER A 171 -5.28 -12.35 19.86
N GLY A 172 -5.77 -11.73 20.93
CA GLY A 172 -7.17 -11.85 21.36
C GLY A 172 -8.13 -10.95 20.56
N GLU A 173 -7.84 -9.66 20.48
CA GLU A 173 -8.60 -8.69 19.69
C GLU A 173 -7.62 -8.00 18.73
N ILE A 174 -7.99 -7.93 17.45
CA ILE A 174 -7.15 -7.35 16.39
C ILE A 174 -7.84 -6.10 15.86
N LEU A 175 -7.29 -4.94 16.16
CA LEU A 175 -7.75 -3.70 15.56
C LEU A 175 -7.08 -3.54 14.18
N VAL A 176 -7.85 -3.55 13.10
CA VAL A 176 -7.31 -3.36 11.75
C VAL A 176 -7.46 -1.90 11.35
N TRP A 177 -6.36 -1.30 10.91
CA TRP A 177 -6.37 0.01 10.28
C TRP A 177 -5.92 -0.12 8.84
N ALA A 178 -6.79 0.27 7.92
CA ALA A 178 -6.48 0.33 6.50
C ALA A 178 -6.83 1.71 5.97
N ASP A 179 -5.90 2.27 5.21
CA ASP A 179 -6.11 3.43 4.37
C ASP A 179 -6.19 2.98 2.90
N LYS A 180 -6.96 3.69 2.09
CA LYS A 180 -7.13 3.41 0.67
C LYS A 180 -6.88 4.70 -0.12
N SER A 181 -6.36 4.61 -1.34
CA SER A 181 -6.12 5.80 -2.18
C SER A 181 -6.96 5.90 -3.47
N ASP A 182 -7.04 7.14 -3.97
CA ASP A 182 -7.59 7.77 -5.19
C ASP A 182 -9.02 7.59 -5.69
N HIS A 183 -9.64 6.41 -5.68
CA HIS A 183 -11.03 6.29 -6.17
C HIS A 183 -12.07 6.28 -5.05
N PHE A 184 -11.66 5.81 -3.86
CA PHE A 184 -12.42 5.80 -2.62
C PHE A 184 -11.44 5.82 -1.43
N PRO A 185 -10.91 6.99 -1.03
CA PRO A 185 -9.91 7.04 0.03
C PRO A 185 -10.56 7.06 1.40
N HIS A 186 -10.24 6.04 2.20
CA HIS A 186 -10.87 5.83 3.49
C HIS A 186 -9.85 5.30 4.48
N VAL A 187 -9.62 6.06 5.54
CA VAL A 187 -9.18 5.49 6.81
C VAL A 187 -10.41 4.92 7.50
N ALA A 188 -10.53 3.59 7.49
CA ALA A 188 -11.54 2.89 8.27
C ALA A 188 -10.82 2.07 9.35
N ILE A 189 -11.13 2.37 10.60
CA ILE A 189 -10.73 1.55 11.73
C ILE A 189 -11.77 0.47 11.90
N VAL A 190 -11.36 -0.77 11.69
CA VAL A 190 -12.21 -1.94 11.87
C VAL A 190 -11.69 -2.70 13.08
N SER A 191 -12.34 -2.60 14.24
CA SER A 191 -12.02 -3.50 15.36
C SER A 191 -12.52 -4.90 15.03
N ILE A 192 -11.61 -5.80 14.68
CA ILE A 192 -11.92 -7.21 14.43
C ILE A 192 -11.61 -8.00 15.71
N SER A 193 -12.64 -8.21 16.54
CA SER A 193 -12.56 -9.20 17.61
C SER A 193 -12.41 -10.60 17.00
N HIS A 194 -11.46 -11.38 17.50
CA HIS A 194 -11.16 -12.72 17.01
C HIS A 194 -12.36 -13.65 17.23
N ASN A 195 -13.20 -13.81 16.22
CA ASN A 195 -14.26 -14.81 16.24
C ASN A 195 -14.18 -15.67 14.98
N ARG A 196 -13.93 -16.97 15.22
CA ARG A 196 -13.79 -18.01 14.22
C ARG A 196 -15.07 -18.11 13.39
N LYS A 197 -15.01 -17.58 12.16
CA LYS A 197 -15.97 -17.63 11.02
C LYS A 197 -16.48 -16.24 10.60
N ASN A 198 -15.60 -15.41 10.05
CA ASN A 198 -16.00 -14.18 9.35
C ASN A 198 -16.56 -14.53 7.95
N LYS A 199 -17.88 -14.67 7.87
CA LYS A 199 -18.64 -14.94 6.64
C LYS A 199 -18.92 -13.66 5.81
N LEU A 200 -18.50 -12.49 6.30
CA LEU A 200 -18.73 -11.17 5.70
C LEU A 200 -17.81 -10.88 4.49
N LEU A 201 -16.67 -11.57 4.41
CA LEU A 201 -15.57 -11.35 3.46
C LEU A 201 -15.66 -12.22 2.19
N ASN A 202 -16.87 -12.63 1.78
CA ASN A 202 -17.05 -13.67 0.76
C ASN A 202 -17.96 -13.26 -0.39
N LYS A 203 -18.03 -11.97 -0.74
CA LYS A 203 -18.92 -11.58 -1.83
C LYS A 203 -18.54 -10.27 -2.51
N ILE A 204 -17.71 -10.34 -3.55
CA ILE A 204 -17.72 -9.39 -4.67
C ILE A 204 -17.22 -10.09 -5.96
N ARG A 205 -17.63 -9.54 -7.10
CA ARG A 205 -17.50 -10.09 -8.46
C ARG A 205 -16.25 -9.55 -9.17
N LYS A 206 -15.64 -10.42 -9.98
CA LYS A 206 -14.66 -10.14 -11.04
C LYS A 206 -15.02 -8.90 -11.87
N CYS A 207 -14.15 -7.88 -11.84
CA CYS A 207 -14.06 -6.87 -12.90
C CYS A 207 -12.97 -7.29 -13.90
N SER A 208 -13.26 -7.17 -15.19
CA SER A 208 -12.34 -7.54 -16.27
C SER A 208 -11.21 -6.51 -16.43
N SER A 209 -10.00 -7.01 -16.62
CA SER A 209 -8.73 -6.27 -16.65
C SER A 209 -8.58 -5.34 -17.87
N PRO A 210 -8.01 -4.14 -17.71
CA PRO A 210 -7.42 -3.40 -18.82
C PRO A 210 -6.05 -3.99 -19.18
N ASP A 211 -5.72 -3.94 -20.47
CA ASP A 211 -4.52 -4.52 -21.07
C ASP A 211 -3.22 -4.14 -20.32
N SER A 212 -2.42 -5.16 -19.97
CA SER A 212 -1.13 -5.07 -19.24
C SER A 212 -0.12 -4.05 -19.78
N ARG A 213 -0.31 -3.57 -21.01
CA ARG A 213 0.53 -2.55 -21.66
C ARG A 213 0.20 -1.12 -21.25
N MET A 214 -1.05 -0.82 -20.95
CA MET A 214 -1.49 0.53 -20.59
C MET A 214 -1.04 0.91 -19.18
N GLY A 215 -1.12 -0.04 -18.23
CA GLY A 215 -0.58 0.13 -16.88
C GLY A 215 0.93 0.35 -16.85
N TRP A 216 1.69 -0.30 -17.75
CA TRP A 216 3.14 -0.09 -17.89
C TRP A 216 3.49 1.35 -18.32
N MET A 217 2.71 1.93 -19.23
CA MET A 217 2.95 3.30 -19.71
C MET A 217 2.63 4.33 -18.62
N MET A 218 1.55 4.14 -17.87
CA MET A 218 1.19 5.03 -16.76
C MET A 218 2.21 4.94 -15.61
N TYR A 219 2.69 3.74 -15.26
CA TYR A 219 3.75 3.57 -14.25
C TYR A 219 5.05 4.30 -14.64
N ASN A 220 5.46 4.18 -15.90
CA ASN A 220 6.69 4.80 -16.37
C ASN A 220 6.64 6.34 -16.38
N VAL A 221 5.45 6.92 -16.56
CA VAL A 221 5.28 8.37 -16.62
C VAL A 221 5.04 8.97 -15.23
N LEU A 222 4.28 8.27 -14.38
CA LEU A 222 3.83 8.80 -13.09
C LEU A 222 4.80 8.54 -11.93
N VAL A 223 5.58 7.45 -11.96
CA VAL A 223 6.35 7.03 -10.77
C VAL A 223 7.86 6.86 -11.00
N SER A 224 8.37 7.13 -12.22
CA SER A 224 9.71 6.67 -12.59
C SER A 224 10.88 7.59 -12.28
N ASN A 225 10.62 8.75 -11.67
CA ASN A 225 11.67 9.66 -11.25
C ASN A 225 11.31 10.38 -9.93
N GLU A 226 12.33 10.72 -9.14
CA GLU A 226 12.20 11.39 -7.84
C GLU A 226 11.34 12.65 -7.90
N LYS A 227 11.47 13.46 -8.97
CA LYS A 227 10.69 14.70 -9.13
C LYS A 227 9.19 14.44 -9.28
N SER A 228 8.80 13.31 -9.88
CA SER A 228 7.40 12.93 -10.00
C SER A 228 6.83 12.54 -8.64
N ILE A 229 7.58 11.77 -7.85
CA ILE A 229 7.21 11.42 -6.47
C ILE A 229 7.12 12.68 -5.62
N GLU A 230 8.14 13.54 -5.66
CA GLU A 230 8.13 14.81 -4.94
C GLU A 230 6.94 15.69 -5.35
N SER A 231 6.66 15.80 -6.65
CA SER A 231 5.53 16.58 -7.15
C SER A 231 4.18 16.03 -6.69
N GLN A 232 4.00 14.71 -6.64
CA GLN A 232 2.78 14.10 -6.11
C GLN A 232 2.64 14.41 -4.62
N TYR A 233 3.72 14.21 -3.85
CA TYR A 233 3.71 14.47 -2.42
C TYR A 233 3.39 15.92 -2.07
N ARG A 234 4.02 16.88 -2.75
CA ARG A 234 3.80 18.32 -2.56
C ARG A 234 2.42 18.82 -3.04
N SER A 235 1.70 18.06 -3.86
CA SER A 235 0.46 18.54 -4.48
C SER A 235 -0.82 17.97 -3.87
N HIS A 236 -0.81 16.73 -3.41
CA HIS A 236 -2.02 16.09 -2.88
C HIS A 236 -1.79 15.00 -1.83
N VAL A 237 -0.59 14.42 -1.71
CA VAL A 237 -0.34 13.40 -0.68
C VAL A 237 -0.21 14.04 0.70
N TYR A 238 0.61 15.11 0.79
CA TYR A 238 0.75 15.93 1.99
C TYR A 238 -0.01 17.25 1.86
N ALA A 239 -0.49 17.77 2.98
CA ALA A 239 -1.08 19.09 3.06
C ALA A 239 -0.01 20.18 3.03
N ASP A 240 1.11 19.99 3.72
CA ASP A 240 2.22 20.92 3.75
C ASP A 240 3.38 20.42 2.86
N PRO A 241 3.72 21.11 1.76
CA PRO A 241 4.81 20.72 0.89
C PRO A 241 6.19 20.82 1.56
N GLU A 242 6.34 21.57 2.66
CA GLU A 242 7.60 21.68 3.39
C GLU A 242 7.89 20.42 4.24
N ASN A 243 6.87 19.60 4.50
CA ASN A 243 7.05 18.30 5.15
C ASN A 243 7.62 17.23 4.18
N VAL A 244 7.67 17.52 2.86
CA VAL A 244 8.22 16.61 1.85
C VAL A 244 9.75 16.68 1.85
N THR A 245 10.38 15.79 2.61
CA THR A 245 11.84 15.77 2.75
C THR A 245 12.52 14.97 1.61
N PRO A 246 13.81 15.23 1.34
CA PRO A 246 14.58 14.41 0.40
C PRO A 246 14.63 12.92 0.80
N SER A 247 14.65 12.61 2.10
CA SER A 247 14.69 11.22 2.57
C SER A 247 13.40 10.45 2.29
N ILE A 248 12.24 11.11 2.40
CA ILE A 248 10.95 10.53 2.01
C ILE A 248 10.96 10.25 0.50
N VAL A 249 11.36 11.23 -0.32
CA VAL A 249 11.41 11.07 -1.77
C VAL A 249 12.36 9.95 -2.18
N GLU A 250 13.54 9.87 -1.58
CA GLU A 250 14.53 8.80 -1.84
C GLU A 250 13.99 7.42 -1.43
N SER A 251 13.40 7.31 -0.23
CA SER A 251 12.80 6.05 0.23
C SER A 251 11.73 5.55 -0.74
N ARG A 252 10.76 6.42 -1.09
CA ARG A 252 9.68 6.09 -2.03
C ARG A 252 10.21 5.78 -3.43
N TYR A 253 11.22 6.52 -3.90
CA TYR A 253 11.85 6.25 -5.19
C TYR A 253 12.53 4.89 -5.23
N ASN A 254 13.21 4.48 -4.16
CA ASN A 254 13.85 3.16 -4.08
C ASN A 254 12.82 2.02 -4.21
N LEU A 255 11.60 2.18 -3.67
CA LEU A 255 10.52 1.21 -3.85
C LEU A 255 10.13 1.02 -5.32
N THR A 256 10.14 2.09 -6.12
CA THR A 256 9.80 2.03 -7.57
C THR A 256 10.84 1.28 -8.41
N LYS A 257 12.07 1.13 -7.91
CA LYS A 257 13.16 0.44 -8.61
C LYS A 257 13.17 -1.06 -8.36
N GLN A 258 12.39 -1.54 -7.40
CA GLN A 258 12.37 -2.96 -7.07
C GLN A 258 11.80 -3.79 -8.22
N LYS A 259 12.33 -4.99 -8.40
CA LYS A 259 11.84 -5.92 -9.42
C LYS A 259 10.37 -6.26 -9.13
N GLY A 260 9.49 -6.03 -10.10
CA GLY A 260 8.06 -6.28 -9.94
C GLY A 260 7.25 -5.10 -9.37
N ALA A 261 7.87 -3.96 -9.06
CA ALA A 261 7.21 -2.77 -8.51
C ALA A 261 6.06 -2.21 -9.36
N ARG A 262 5.96 -2.61 -10.64
CA ARG A 262 4.90 -2.17 -11.55
C ARG A 262 3.53 -2.84 -11.35
N TYR A 263 3.46 -4.01 -10.72
CA TYR A 263 2.24 -4.84 -10.80
C TYR A 263 1.08 -4.29 -9.96
N VAL A 264 1.29 -4.03 -8.67
CA VAL A 264 0.26 -3.44 -7.80
C VAL A 264 -0.12 -2.03 -8.23
N PRO A 265 0.83 -1.13 -8.57
CA PRO A 265 0.45 0.21 -9.04
C PRO A 265 -0.36 0.18 -10.34
N ALA A 266 -0.11 -0.77 -11.25
CA ALA A 266 -0.95 -0.93 -12.44
C ALA A 266 -2.37 -1.37 -12.10
N ALA A 267 -2.54 -2.29 -11.14
CA ALA A 267 -3.86 -2.71 -10.65
C ALA A 267 -4.58 -1.56 -9.94
N PHE A 268 -3.85 -0.79 -9.14
CA PHE A 268 -4.33 0.41 -8.45
C PHE A 268 -4.87 1.45 -9.44
N LEU A 269 -4.04 1.89 -10.40
CA LEU A 269 -4.39 2.91 -11.41
C LEU A 269 -5.53 2.49 -12.34
N THR A 270 -5.83 1.19 -12.41
CA THR A 270 -6.92 0.66 -13.23
C THR A 270 -8.18 0.32 -12.43
N GLY A 271 -8.20 0.61 -11.13
CA GLY A 271 -9.34 0.32 -10.24
C GLY A 271 -9.54 -1.17 -9.93
N GLN A 272 -8.58 -2.05 -10.26
CA GLN A 272 -8.71 -3.48 -9.95
C GLN A 272 -8.65 -3.76 -8.44
N LEU A 273 -8.10 -2.84 -7.66
CA LEU A 273 -8.07 -2.89 -6.20
C LEU A 273 -9.34 -2.32 -5.57
N ASP A 274 -10.30 -1.83 -6.37
CA ASP A 274 -11.57 -1.33 -5.87
C ASP A 274 -12.56 -2.48 -5.63
N PRO A 275 -12.98 -2.74 -4.37
CA PRO A 275 -13.95 -3.80 -4.08
C PRO A 275 -15.39 -3.37 -4.42
N VAL A 276 -15.62 -2.08 -4.62
CA VAL A 276 -16.94 -1.49 -4.86
C VAL A 276 -16.84 -0.45 -5.97
N MET A 277 -17.92 -0.30 -6.73
CA MET A 277 -17.96 0.57 -7.91
C MET A 277 -18.76 1.85 -7.67
N SER A 278 -19.44 1.95 -6.53
CA SER A 278 -20.32 3.07 -6.19
C SER A 278 -20.23 3.43 -4.71
N ARG A 279 -20.58 4.69 -4.41
CA ARG A 279 -20.68 5.19 -3.03
C ARG A 279 -21.74 4.45 -2.25
N GLU A 280 -22.84 4.06 -2.89
CA GLU A 280 -23.95 3.34 -2.27
C GLU A 280 -23.50 1.94 -1.80
N GLU A 281 -22.81 1.19 -2.66
CA GLU A 281 -22.20 -0.10 -2.29
C GLU A 281 -21.18 0.09 -1.17
N PHE A 282 -20.37 1.14 -1.24
CA PHE A 282 -19.40 1.46 -0.21
C PHE A 282 -20.05 1.72 1.16
N LEU A 283 -21.06 2.59 1.23
CA LEU A 283 -21.81 2.88 2.46
C LEU A 283 -22.53 1.64 3.01
N GLN A 284 -22.98 0.74 2.13
CA GLN A 284 -23.59 -0.51 2.54
C GLN A 284 -22.62 -1.39 3.32
N LEU A 285 -21.32 -1.42 2.98
CA LEU A 285 -20.31 -2.17 3.73
C LEU A 285 -20.26 -1.74 5.21
N PHE A 286 -20.30 -0.43 5.48
CA PHE A 286 -20.36 0.09 6.85
C PHE A 286 -21.69 -0.24 7.52
N GLY A 287 -22.80 -0.09 6.78
CA GLY A 287 -24.13 -0.44 7.27
C GLY A 287 -24.26 -1.91 7.68
N GLU A 288 -23.54 -2.83 7.03
CA GLU A 288 -23.47 -4.25 7.39
C GLU A 288 -22.66 -4.52 8.66
N LEU A 289 -21.79 -3.60 9.07
CA LEU A 289 -20.98 -3.67 10.29
C LEU A 289 -21.66 -3.01 11.51
N ASP A 290 -22.79 -2.35 11.29
CA ASP A 290 -23.54 -1.65 12.33
C ASP A 290 -23.90 -2.57 13.51
N GLY A 291 -23.55 -2.11 14.72
CA GLY A 291 -23.72 -2.86 15.96
C GLY A 291 -22.86 -4.12 16.12
N LYS A 292 -22.05 -4.50 15.12
CA LYS A 292 -21.14 -5.66 15.20
C LYS A 292 -19.77 -5.29 15.76
N MET A 293 -19.29 -4.09 15.45
CA MET A 293 -18.00 -3.58 15.91
C MET A 293 -17.97 -2.06 15.85
N PRO A 294 -17.17 -1.40 16.71
CA PRO A 294 -17.00 0.04 16.63
C PRO A 294 -16.08 0.40 15.46
N ILE A 295 -16.45 1.45 14.72
CA ILE A 295 -15.69 1.97 13.57
C ILE A 295 -15.39 3.46 13.76
N LEU A 296 -14.11 3.81 13.73
CA LEU A 296 -13.65 5.19 13.63
C LEU A 296 -13.28 5.48 12.17
N VAL A 297 -13.75 6.60 11.66
CA VAL A 297 -13.36 7.16 10.36
C VAL A 297 -12.58 8.43 10.61
N VAL A 298 -11.36 8.49 10.07
CA VAL A 298 -10.50 9.67 10.11
C VAL A 298 -10.52 10.32 8.74
N SER A 299 -11.10 11.51 8.64
CA SER A 299 -11.01 12.36 7.45
C SER A 299 -9.96 13.43 7.65
N THR A 300 -9.54 14.08 6.56
CA THR A 300 -8.56 15.15 6.60
C THR A 300 -9.10 16.45 6.04
N ALA A 301 -8.64 17.56 6.62
CA ALA A 301 -9.04 18.90 6.20
C ALA A 301 -8.53 19.27 4.80
N GLY A 302 -7.36 18.73 4.40
CA GLY A 302 -6.68 19.02 3.13
C GLY A 302 -6.87 17.96 2.04
N ALA A 303 -7.76 16.96 2.22
CA ALA A 303 -8.01 15.94 1.21
C ALA A 303 -8.47 16.57 -0.13
N PRO A 304 -8.05 16.02 -1.29
CA PRO A 304 -8.56 16.41 -2.60
C PRO A 304 -10.10 16.32 -2.67
N LYS A 305 -10.74 17.23 -3.42
CA LYS A 305 -12.22 17.38 -3.44
C LYS A 305 -13.00 16.07 -3.63
N ARG A 306 -12.55 15.21 -4.56
CA ARG A 306 -13.21 13.92 -4.84
C ARG A 306 -13.08 12.98 -3.64
N SER A 307 -11.85 12.81 -3.16
CA SER A 307 -11.50 12.06 -1.95
C SER A 307 -12.33 12.50 -0.74
N LYS A 308 -12.36 13.80 -0.51
CA LYS A 308 -13.10 14.43 0.59
C LYS A 308 -14.60 14.16 0.51
N ALA A 309 -15.19 14.20 -0.69
CA ALA A 309 -16.61 13.91 -0.86
C ALA A 309 -16.99 12.46 -0.50
N GLU A 310 -16.11 11.48 -0.76
CA GLU A 310 -16.31 10.09 -0.34
C GLU A 310 -16.15 9.95 1.18
N MET A 311 -15.15 10.60 1.78
CA MET A 311 -14.96 10.61 3.24
C MET A 311 -16.15 11.25 3.95
N ASP A 312 -16.62 12.41 3.50
CA ASP A 312 -17.72 13.15 4.13
C ASP A 312 -19.05 12.38 4.03
N ALA A 313 -19.21 11.48 3.06
CA ALA A 313 -20.38 10.61 2.98
C ALA A 313 -20.47 9.62 4.15
N LEU A 314 -19.34 9.29 4.80
CA LEU A 314 -19.31 8.46 6.01
C LEU A 314 -19.70 9.21 7.28
N LYS A 315 -19.76 10.56 7.23
CA LYS A 315 -20.12 11.37 8.40
C LYS A 315 -21.58 11.13 8.78
N GLY A 316 -21.80 10.43 9.89
CA GLY A 316 -23.14 10.04 10.35
C GLY A 316 -23.74 8.87 9.56
N ALA A 317 -22.94 8.17 8.74
CA ALA A 317 -23.38 6.97 8.07
C ALA A 317 -23.64 5.83 9.06
N LYS A 318 -24.58 4.94 8.71
CA LYS A 318 -24.89 3.76 9.51
C LYS A 318 -23.65 2.87 9.64
N GLY A 319 -23.38 2.39 10.86
CA GLY A 319 -22.21 1.58 11.20
C GLY A 319 -20.93 2.36 11.50
N VAL A 320 -20.86 3.66 11.20
CA VAL A 320 -19.74 4.51 11.63
C VAL A 320 -19.99 4.97 13.06
N THR A 321 -19.12 4.56 14.00
CA THR A 321 -19.25 4.89 15.42
C THR A 321 -18.75 6.30 15.73
N LYS A 322 -17.61 6.67 15.15
CA LYS A 322 -17.00 7.98 15.36
C LYS A 322 -16.42 8.48 14.05
N PHE A 323 -16.62 9.76 13.76
CA PHE A 323 -16.03 10.44 12.61
C PHE A 323 -15.25 11.65 13.13
N VAL A 324 -13.97 11.71 12.79
CA VAL A 324 -13.09 12.84 13.18
C VAL A 324 -12.43 13.42 11.96
N GLU A 325 -12.08 14.70 12.03
CA GLU A 325 -11.31 15.39 11.01
C GLU A 325 -9.97 15.83 11.62
N VAL A 326 -8.87 15.48 10.96
CA VAL A 326 -7.49 15.82 11.38
C VAL A 326 -6.78 16.68 10.32
N PRO A 327 -5.68 17.38 10.67
CA PRO A 327 -4.81 18.00 9.67
C PRO A 327 -4.21 16.95 8.73
N GLY A 328 -3.89 17.34 7.50
CA GLY A 328 -3.33 16.44 6.48
C GLY A 328 -4.09 16.44 5.17
N ALA A 329 -3.56 15.68 4.22
CA ALA A 329 -4.20 15.39 2.95
C ALA A 329 -4.48 13.89 2.82
N LEU A 330 -3.73 13.13 2.02
CA LEU A 330 -4.00 11.70 1.83
C LEU A 330 -3.27 10.79 2.83
N LEU A 331 -2.13 11.21 3.41
CA LEU A 331 -1.38 10.41 4.39
C LEU A 331 -1.23 11.14 5.74
N PRO A 332 -2.33 11.48 6.45
CA PRO A 332 -2.25 12.17 7.75
C PRO A 332 -1.46 11.37 8.81
N GLN A 333 -1.41 10.05 8.70
CA GLN A 333 -0.65 9.15 9.56
C GLN A 333 0.86 9.31 9.41
N GLU A 334 1.32 9.70 8.21
CA GLU A 334 2.73 9.92 7.92
C GLU A 334 3.11 11.38 8.19
N GLU A 335 2.23 12.32 7.81
CA GLU A 335 2.49 13.76 7.93
C GLU A 335 2.19 14.33 9.34
N TYR A 336 1.08 13.91 9.97
CA TYR A 336 0.65 14.34 11.31
C TYR A 336 0.48 13.16 12.28
N PRO A 337 1.51 12.31 12.45
CA PRO A 337 1.40 11.04 13.15
C PRO A 337 0.89 11.17 14.59
N LEU A 338 1.33 12.19 15.34
CA LEU A 338 0.90 12.37 16.73
C LEU A 338 -0.59 12.71 16.86
N THR A 339 -1.14 13.46 15.90
CA THR A 339 -2.57 13.79 15.90
C THR A 339 -3.40 12.55 15.58
N VAL A 340 -2.96 11.74 14.61
CA VAL A 340 -3.60 10.47 14.30
C VAL A 340 -3.50 9.52 15.50
N ALA A 341 -2.32 9.34 16.08
CA ALA A 341 -2.11 8.50 17.25
C ALA A 341 -3.01 8.89 18.44
N GLU A 342 -3.20 10.20 18.67
CA GLU A 342 -4.09 10.71 19.72
C GLU A 342 -5.56 10.30 19.50
N GLU A 343 -6.09 10.49 18.29
CA GLU A 343 -7.47 10.11 17.98
C GLU A 343 -7.69 8.59 18.01
N LEU A 344 -6.68 7.83 17.56
CA LEU A 344 -6.65 6.37 17.68
C LEU A 344 -6.69 5.93 19.15
N TYR A 345 -5.82 6.52 19.97
CA TYR A 345 -5.70 6.14 21.37
C TYR A 345 -6.96 6.48 22.17
N LYS A 346 -7.57 7.66 21.94
CA LYS A 346 -8.87 8.01 22.54
C LYS A 346 -9.95 7.01 22.17
N PHE A 347 -10.04 6.63 20.90
CA PHE A 347 -11.04 5.67 20.43
C PHE A 347 -10.85 4.29 21.07
N LEU A 348 -9.59 3.86 21.22
CA LEU A 348 -9.22 2.65 21.94
C LEU A 348 -9.64 2.71 23.41
N GLN A 349 -9.41 3.83 24.11
CA GLN A 349 -9.84 4.00 25.49
C GLN A 349 -11.37 3.91 25.64
N GLU A 350 -12.13 4.52 24.73
CA GLU A 350 -13.60 4.52 24.74
C GLU A 350 -14.21 3.12 24.54
N HIS A 351 -13.55 2.24 23.76
CA HIS A 351 -14.15 0.97 23.31
C HIS A 351 -13.44 -0.29 23.80
N CYS A 352 -12.17 -0.19 24.16
CA CYS A 352 -11.35 -1.30 24.63
C CYS A 352 -10.91 -1.17 26.10
N GLY A 353 -11.15 -0.01 26.73
CA GLY A 353 -10.89 0.19 28.16
C GLY A 353 -11.75 -0.73 29.03
N SER A 354 -11.19 -1.20 30.14
CA SER A 354 -11.94 -1.96 31.13
C SER A 354 -13.09 -1.10 31.67
N LYS A 355 -14.34 -1.49 31.37
CA LYS A 355 -15.49 -0.96 32.12
C LYS A 355 -15.30 -1.35 33.58
N SER A 356 -15.02 -0.36 34.44
CA SER A 356 -14.92 -0.55 35.89
C SER A 356 -16.23 -1.06 36.47
#